data_AF-A0A4S4L105-F1
#
_entry.id   AF-A0A4S4L105-F1
#
_cell.length_a   1.000
_cell.length_b   1.000
_cell.length_c   1.000
_cell.angle_alpha   90.00
_cell.angle_beta   90.00
_cell.angle_gamma   90.00
#
_symmetry.space_group_name_H-M   'P 1'
#
loop_
_entity.id
_entity.type
_entity.pdbx_description
1 polymer ?
#
loop_
_entity_poly.entity_id
_entity_poly.type
_entity_poly.pdbx_seq_one_letter_code
_entity_poly.pdbx_strand_id
1 'polypeptide(L)'
;MASSPQTSSRFSNSFRNNSFHINAPGFSSTPAQVSSQQQIGAVTDQFGQIGLGAGQKPFALYTTNLLTAPPDPRVLHAPPPEIRLPLNASISTSPFANEDPLYQHCIINAVPTTSALLNKSKFPFGLVLIPYRSLKEGDQPVSLVTDTTISHCRHCR
;
A
#
# COMPACT_ATOMS: atom_id res chain seq x y z
N MET A 1 8.62 51.52 33.18
CA MET A 1 8.90 51.09 34.57
C MET A 1 8.20 49.76 34.78
N ALA A 2 8.99 48.74 35.15
CA ALA A 2 8.63 47.46 35.79
C ALA A 2 7.66 46.52 35.02
N SER A 3 7.85 45.20 34.90
CA SER A 3 8.81 44.27 35.50
C SER A 3 8.58 42.87 34.91
N SER A 4 9.65 42.16 34.55
CA SER A 4 9.78 40.69 34.67
C SER A 4 10.61 40.40 35.94
N PRO A 5 10.99 39.16 36.34
CA PRO A 5 10.69 37.79 35.88
C PRO A 5 10.38 36.81 37.06
N GLN A 6 10.51 35.48 36.85
CA GLN A 6 10.63 34.33 37.80
C GLN A 6 9.52 33.26 37.66
N THR A 7 9.70 31.93 37.74
CA THR A 7 10.84 31.03 37.99
C THR A 7 10.41 29.58 37.64
N SER A 8 11.41 28.75 37.32
CA SER A 8 11.43 27.31 37.03
C SER A 8 10.67 26.35 37.97
N SER A 9 10.23 25.20 37.44
CA SER A 9 10.43 23.91 38.15
C SER A 9 10.63 22.75 37.17
N ARG A 10 11.60 21.90 37.54
CA ARG A 10 12.21 20.82 36.76
C ARG A 10 11.35 19.55 36.87
N PHE A 11 11.09 18.87 35.75
CA PHE A 11 10.75 17.44 35.79
C PHE A 11 12.03 16.62 35.67
N SER A 12 12.50 16.17 36.82
CA SER A 12 13.45 15.07 36.99
C SER A 12 12.71 13.77 36.74
N ASN A 13 13.25 12.87 35.90
CA ASN A 13 13.02 11.45 36.11
C ASN A 13 14.32 10.69 35.83
N SER A 14 14.81 10.10 36.92
CA SER A 14 16.07 9.41 37.07
C SER A 14 16.16 8.15 36.24
N PHE A 15 17.31 7.98 35.60
CA PHE A 15 17.84 6.68 35.22
C PHE A 15 18.14 5.84 36.46
N ARG A 16 17.77 4.56 36.40
CA ARG A 16 18.47 3.34 36.89
C ARG A 16 17.45 2.32 37.42
N ASN A 17 17.33 1.17 36.76
CA ASN A 17 17.82 -0.04 37.40
C ASN A 17 18.15 -1.14 36.38
N ASN A 18 19.37 -1.66 36.53
CA ASN A 18 19.90 -2.84 35.84
C ASN A 18 19.18 -4.10 36.30
N SER A 19 19.01 -5.07 35.40
CA SER A 19 18.96 -6.49 35.75
C SER A 19 19.64 -7.29 34.63
N PHE A 20 20.96 -7.32 34.67
CA PHE A 20 21.77 -8.28 33.94
C PHE A 20 21.57 -9.65 34.59
N HIS A 21 20.92 -10.59 33.90
CA HIS A 21 21.00 -12.01 34.23
C HIS A 21 21.86 -12.72 33.18
N ILE A 22 23.12 -12.92 33.58
CA ILE A 22 24.00 -13.98 33.10
C ILE A 22 23.37 -15.32 33.50
N ASN A 23 23.23 -16.26 32.55
CA ASN A 23 22.98 -17.66 32.86
C ASN A 23 23.85 -18.57 31.98
N ALA A 24 24.65 -19.39 32.66
CA ALA A 24 25.55 -20.41 32.12
C ALA A 24 24.77 -21.68 31.67
N PRO A 25 25.37 -22.57 30.87
CA PRO A 25 24.70 -23.78 30.41
C PRO A 25 24.80 -24.89 31.47
N GLY A 26 23.66 -25.36 31.97
CA GLY A 26 23.55 -26.51 32.87
C GLY A 26 22.54 -27.52 32.31
N PHE A 27 23.04 -28.72 31.98
CA PHE A 27 22.24 -29.90 31.65
C PHE A 27 21.47 -30.39 32.89
N SER A 28 20.17 -30.63 32.77
CA SER A 28 19.50 -31.79 33.39
C SER A 28 18.06 -31.95 32.88
N SER A 29 17.68 -33.21 32.72
CA SER A 29 16.45 -33.74 32.14
C SER A 29 15.43 -34.13 33.20
N THR A 30 14.14 -33.77 33.05
CA THR A 30 12.96 -34.63 33.30
C THR A 30 11.64 -33.92 32.93
N PRO A 31 10.55 -34.65 32.58
CA PRO A 31 9.39 -34.08 31.89
C PRO A 31 8.11 -33.96 32.76
N ALA A 32 7.11 -33.30 32.15
CA ALA A 32 5.68 -33.24 32.46
C ALA A 32 5.18 -32.11 33.37
N GLN A 33 4.34 -31.24 32.81
CA GLN A 33 2.94 -30.95 33.21
C GLN A 33 2.48 -29.56 32.70
N VAL A 34 1.42 -29.57 31.87
CA VAL A 34 0.30 -28.61 31.78
C VAL A 34 0.56 -27.10 31.56
N SER A 35 0.07 -26.53 30.44
CA SER A 35 -0.67 -25.24 30.43
C SER A 35 -1.23 -24.87 29.04
N SER A 36 -2.54 -24.99 28.90
CA SER A 36 -3.35 -24.63 27.73
C SER A 36 -3.70 -23.14 27.68
N GLN A 37 -2.73 -22.24 27.94
CA GLN A 37 -3.01 -20.82 28.16
C GLN A 37 -2.30 -19.87 27.18
N GLN A 38 -1.51 -20.40 26.24
CA GLN A 38 -0.73 -19.60 25.27
C GLN A 38 -1.47 -19.27 23.95
N GLN A 39 -2.66 -19.82 23.70
CA GLN A 39 -3.34 -19.60 22.42
C GLN A 39 -4.08 -18.26 22.29
N ILE A 40 -4.44 -17.59 23.41
CA ILE A 40 -5.26 -16.35 23.36
C ILE A 40 -4.42 -15.11 22.97
N GLY A 41 -3.11 -15.12 23.26
CA GLY A 41 -2.20 -14.02 22.90
C GLY A 41 -2.05 -13.85 21.38
N ALA A 42 -1.95 -14.95 20.64
CA ALA A 42 -1.77 -14.92 19.19
C ALA A 42 -2.99 -14.37 18.43
N VAL A 43 -4.20 -14.53 18.96
CA VAL A 43 -5.42 -14.02 18.32
C VAL A 43 -5.59 -12.51 18.55
N THR A 44 -5.02 -11.98 19.63
CA THR A 44 -5.07 -10.55 19.97
C THR A 44 -4.17 -9.72 19.05
N ASP A 45 -2.97 -10.22 18.72
CA ASP A 45 -2.08 -9.57 17.74
C ASP A 45 -2.67 -9.58 16.32
N GLN A 46 -3.45 -10.61 15.98
CA GLN A 46 -4.14 -10.68 14.69
C GLN A 46 -5.26 -9.63 14.56
N PHE A 47 -5.94 -9.28 15.66
CA PHE A 47 -7.02 -8.30 15.64
C PHE A 47 -6.53 -6.84 15.69
N GLY A 48 -5.35 -6.57 16.26
CA GLY A 48 -4.76 -5.23 16.29
C GLY A 48 -4.40 -4.65 14.91
N GLN A 49 -4.13 -5.50 13.92
CA GLN A 49 -3.84 -5.06 12.54
C GLN A 49 -5.07 -4.70 11.70
N ILE A 50 -6.27 -5.05 12.14
CA ILE A 50 -7.50 -4.84 11.36
C ILE A 50 -8.08 -3.42 11.57
N GLY A 51 -7.56 -2.67 12.55
CA GLY A 51 -8.21 -1.44 13.05
C GLY A 51 -7.73 -0.08 12.51
N LEU A 52 -6.70 0.02 11.67
CA LEU A 52 -6.09 1.33 11.32
C LEU A 52 -5.79 1.57 9.84
N GLY A 53 -6.30 0.74 8.92
CA GLY A 53 -6.19 0.97 7.49
C GLY A 53 -7.50 0.61 6.80
N ALA A 54 -8.10 1.57 6.10
CA ALA A 54 -9.23 1.32 5.21
C ALA A 54 -8.99 0.03 4.41
N GLY A 55 -9.91 -0.92 4.55
CA GLY A 55 -9.77 -2.34 4.17
C GLY A 55 -9.57 -2.62 2.68
N GLN A 56 -8.42 -2.22 2.14
CA GLN A 56 -7.95 -2.63 0.83
C GLN A 56 -6.85 -3.68 1.04
N LYS A 57 -7.04 -4.88 0.47
CA LYS A 57 -6.03 -5.93 0.48
C LYS A 57 -4.77 -5.37 -0.19
N PRO A 58 -3.62 -5.30 0.52
CA PRO A 58 -2.40 -4.78 -0.08
C PRO A 58 -2.00 -5.65 -1.27
N PHE A 59 -1.38 -5.04 -2.29
CA PHE A 59 -0.79 -5.78 -3.41
C PHE A 59 0.19 -6.82 -2.84
N ALA A 60 0.05 -8.07 -3.29
CA ALA A 60 0.98 -9.13 -2.89
C ALA A 60 2.33 -8.88 -3.55
N LEU A 61 3.40 -8.87 -2.76
CA LEU A 61 4.76 -8.77 -3.26
C LEU A 61 5.28 -10.17 -3.58
N TYR A 62 5.62 -10.38 -4.86
CA TYR A 62 6.29 -11.60 -5.32
C TYR A 62 7.78 -11.31 -5.46
N THR A 63 8.59 -12.02 -4.69
CA THR A 63 10.05 -11.92 -4.79
C THR A 63 10.55 -13.00 -5.72
N THR A 64 11.36 -12.63 -6.70
CA THR A 64 11.92 -13.53 -7.71
C THR A 64 13.43 -13.41 -7.71
N ASN A 65 14.12 -14.55 -7.75
CA ASN A 65 15.57 -14.61 -7.86
C ASN A 65 15.99 -14.66 -9.35
N LEU A 66 16.59 -13.57 -9.83
CA LEU A 66 17.00 -13.43 -11.25
C LEU A 66 18.22 -14.28 -11.64
N LEU A 67 18.96 -14.84 -10.69
CA LEU A 67 20.15 -15.67 -10.96
C LEU A 67 19.81 -17.16 -11.16
N THR A 68 18.71 -17.62 -10.56
CA THR A 68 18.36 -19.05 -10.51
C THR A 68 17.10 -19.38 -11.31
N ALA A 69 16.24 -18.39 -11.58
CA ALA A 69 15.05 -18.57 -12.38
C ALA A 69 15.25 -17.95 -13.77
N PRO A 70 15.18 -18.74 -14.86
CA PRO A 70 15.16 -18.18 -16.21
C PRO A 70 13.90 -17.31 -16.39
N PRO A 71 13.99 -16.18 -17.12
CA PRO A 71 12.84 -15.32 -17.35
C PRO A 71 11.79 -16.05 -18.20
N ASP A 72 10.55 -16.10 -17.72
CA ASP A 72 9.43 -16.66 -18.49
C ASP A 72 8.94 -15.61 -19.52
N PRO A 73 9.05 -15.89 -20.84
CA PRO A 73 8.61 -14.95 -21.87
C PRO A 73 7.09 -14.72 -21.84
N ARG A 74 6.30 -15.61 -21.24
CA ARG A 74 4.84 -15.48 -21.16
C ARG A 74 4.41 -14.30 -20.29
N VAL A 75 5.26 -13.85 -19.36
CA VAL A 75 5.00 -12.70 -18.49
C VAL A 75 4.87 -11.40 -19.27
N LEU A 76 5.49 -11.28 -20.45
CA LEU A 76 5.37 -10.09 -21.30
C LEU A 76 3.94 -9.88 -21.81
N HIS A 77 3.18 -10.96 -21.97
CA HIS A 77 1.77 -10.93 -22.40
C HIS A 77 0.79 -10.90 -21.22
N ALA A 78 1.30 -10.91 -19.98
CA ALA A 78 0.44 -10.77 -18.82
C ALA A 78 -0.20 -9.37 -18.82
N PRO A 79 -1.49 -9.28 -18.44
CA PRO A 79 -2.11 -7.98 -18.28
C PRO A 79 -1.39 -7.19 -17.18
N PRO A 80 -1.43 -5.84 -17.25
CA PRO A 80 -0.86 -5.01 -16.20
C PRO A 80 -1.57 -5.30 -14.86
N PRO A 81 -0.90 -5.05 -13.72
CA PRO A 81 -1.49 -5.25 -12.40
C PRO A 81 -2.83 -4.51 -12.24
N GLU A 82 -3.81 -5.13 -11.58
CA GLU A 82 -5.14 -4.53 -11.41
C GLU A 82 -5.09 -3.24 -10.57
N ILE A 83 -5.92 -2.24 -10.92
CA ILE A 83 -6.05 -1.00 -10.14
C ILE A 83 -7.07 -1.24 -9.02
N ARG A 84 -6.62 -1.15 -7.75
CA ARG A 84 -7.46 -1.36 -6.57
C ARG A 84 -7.98 -0.01 -6.05
N LEU A 85 -9.21 0.34 -6.45
CA LEU A 85 -9.89 1.54 -5.97
C LEU A 85 -10.79 1.22 -4.75
N PRO A 86 -10.97 2.16 -3.81
CA PRO A 86 -11.95 2.00 -2.75
C PRO A 86 -13.38 1.99 -3.30
N LEU A 87 -14.31 1.38 -2.56
CA LEU A 87 -15.68 1.10 -3.03
C LEU A 87 -16.47 2.36 -3.44
N ASN A 88 -16.09 3.53 -2.92
CA ASN A 88 -16.71 4.82 -3.18
C ASN A 88 -15.93 5.70 -4.18
N ALA A 89 -14.92 5.17 -4.86
CA ALA A 89 -14.13 5.93 -5.83
C ALA A 89 -14.87 6.20 -7.15
N SER A 90 -15.82 5.34 -7.52
CA SER A 90 -16.61 5.46 -8.74
C SER A 90 -18.09 5.62 -8.41
N ILE A 91 -18.77 6.45 -9.19
CA ILE A 91 -20.24 6.62 -9.13
C ILE A 91 -20.94 5.37 -9.70
N SER A 92 -20.30 4.69 -10.66
CA SER A 92 -20.82 3.48 -11.30
C SER A 92 -19.97 2.27 -10.95
N THR A 93 -20.63 1.13 -10.69
CA THR A 93 -19.97 -0.17 -10.48
C THR A 93 -19.64 -0.89 -11.78
N SER A 94 -19.81 -0.23 -12.93
CA SER A 94 -19.51 -0.79 -14.24
C SER A 94 -18.03 -1.20 -14.36
N PRO A 95 -17.72 -2.34 -15.02
CA PRO A 95 -16.34 -2.71 -15.33
C PRO A 95 -15.66 -1.72 -16.29
N PHE A 96 -16.44 -0.94 -17.04
CA PHE A 96 -15.96 0.12 -17.94
C PHE A 96 -15.81 1.49 -17.24
N ALA A 97 -15.97 1.54 -15.92
CA ALA A 97 -15.81 2.79 -15.16
C ALA A 97 -14.36 3.29 -15.13
N ASN A 98 -13.39 2.38 -15.31
CA ASN A 98 -11.98 2.72 -15.48
C ASN A 98 -11.57 2.45 -16.93
N GLU A 99 -10.64 3.25 -17.44
CA GLU A 99 -10.15 3.11 -18.80
C GLU A 99 -9.40 1.78 -19.02
N ASP A 100 -9.49 1.24 -20.24
CA ASP A 100 -8.68 0.10 -20.65
C ASP A 100 -7.19 0.52 -20.63
N PRO A 101 -6.29 -0.28 -20.00
CA PRO A 101 -4.86 0.00 -19.95
C PRO A 101 -4.22 0.30 -21.31
N LEU A 102 -4.82 -0.16 -22.41
CA LEU A 102 -4.33 0.11 -23.75
C LEU A 102 -4.61 1.54 -24.24
N TYR A 103 -5.58 2.27 -23.66
CA TYR A 103 -5.79 3.70 -23.93
C TYR A 103 -4.92 4.57 -23.04
N GLN A 104 -4.95 4.26 -21.75
CA GLN A 104 -4.28 5.04 -20.73
C GLN A 104 -3.86 4.14 -19.58
N HIS A 105 -2.58 4.18 -19.23
CA HIS A 105 -2.10 3.57 -17.99
C HIS A 105 -0.93 4.33 -17.38
N CYS A 106 -0.90 4.38 -16.06
CA CYS A 106 0.25 4.86 -15.32
C CYS A 106 1.34 3.78 -15.28
N ILE A 107 2.60 4.20 -15.18
CA ILE A 107 3.72 3.26 -14.93
C ILE A 107 3.55 2.57 -13.56
N ILE A 108 2.92 3.25 -12.61
CA ILE A 108 2.65 2.76 -11.25
C ILE A 108 1.14 2.79 -10.96
N ASN A 109 0.57 1.65 -10.57
CA ASN A 109 -0.86 1.53 -10.24
C ASN A 109 -1.18 1.81 -8.76
N ALA A 110 -0.14 1.91 -7.92
CA ALA A 110 -0.23 2.35 -6.54
C ALA A 110 0.58 3.63 -6.37
N VAL A 111 -0.09 4.78 -6.47
CA VAL A 111 0.56 6.09 -6.45
C VAL A 111 1.08 6.41 -5.04
N PRO A 112 2.38 6.74 -4.88
CA PRO A 112 2.94 7.19 -3.61
C PRO A 112 2.21 8.43 -3.09
N THR A 113 1.86 8.43 -1.81
CA THR A 113 1.16 9.55 -1.16
C THR A 113 2.04 10.78 -0.95
N THR A 114 3.37 10.63 -1.04
CA THR A 114 4.34 11.70 -0.83
C THR A 114 5.46 11.66 -1.86
N SER A 115 6.05 12.84 -2.15
CA SER A 115 7.22 12.95 -3.03
C SER A 115 8.45 12.24 -2.47
N ALA A 116 8.60 12.18 -1.14
CA ALA A 116 9.68 11.43 -0.49
C ALA A 116 9.59 9.93 -0.78
N LEU A 117 8.39 9.34 -0.75
CA LEU A 117 8.17 7.94 -1.12
C LEU A 117 8.46 7.70 -2.60
N LEU A 118 8.04 8.60 -3.48
CA LEU A 118 8.34 8.51 -4.91
C LEU A 118 9.87 8.53 -5.16
N ASN A 119 10.57 9.51 -4.57
CA ASN A 119 12.03 9.65 -4.68
C ASN A 119 12.81 8.46 -4.12
N LYS A 120 12.25 7.78 -3.10
CA LYS A 120 12.82 6.55 -2.52
C LYS A 120 12.53 5.31 -3.38
N SER A 121 11.35 5.25 -4.00
CA SER A 121 10.93 4.12 -4.83
C SER A 121 11.74 3.97 -6.12
N LYS A 122 12.34 5.06 -6.61
CA LYS A 122 13.10 5.12 -7.87
C LYS A 122 12.31 4.69 -9.12
N PHE A 123 10.98 4.60 -9.02
CA PHE A 123 10.12 4.40 -10.17
C PHE A 123 9.86 5.74 -10.87
N PRO A 124 9.92 5.78 -12.21
CA PRO A 124 9.44 6.94 -12.95
C PRO A 124 7.93 7.07 -12.76
N PHE A 125 7.46 8.29 -12.50
CA PHE A 125 6.04 8.59 -12.49
C PHE A 125 5.67 9.21 -13.83
N GLY A 126 4.85 8.48 -14.59
CA GLY A 126 4.46 8.86 -15.93
C GLY A 126 3.19 8.14 -16.38
N LEU A 127 2.58 8.72 -17.41
CA LEU A 127 1.34 8.26 -18.01
C LEU A 127 1.63 7.91 -19.47
N VAL A 128 1.27 6.68 -19.87
CA VAL A 128 1.28 6.26 -21.26
C VAL A 128 -0.11 6.50 -21.82
N LEU A 129 -0.19 7.29 -22.89
CA LEU A 129 -1.42 7.65 -23.57
C LEU A 129 -1.37 7.20 -25.03
N ILE A 130 -2.41 6.48 -25.45
CA ILE A 130 -2.61 6.01 -26.82
C ILE A 130 -4.01 6.48 -27.25
N PRO A 131 -4.15 7.71 -27.77
CA PRO A 131 -5.46 8.31 -28.03
C PRO A 131 -6.28 7.57 -29.09
N TYR A 132 -5.60 6.91 -30.03
CA TYR A 132 -6.23 6.23 -31.15
C TYR A 132 -5.89 4.75 -31.11
N ARG A 133 -6.92 3.91 -30.97
CA ARG A 133 -6.77 2.44 -30.97
C ARG A 133 -7.59 1.72 -32.03
N SER A 134 -8.68 2.33 -32.50
CA SER A 134 -9.72 1.71 -33.35
C SER A 134 -9.32 1.40 -34.80
N LEU A 135 -8.04 1.11 -35.07
CA LEU A 135 -7.56 0.77 -36.41
C LEU A 135 -7.67 -0.73 -36.72
N LYS A 136 -7.92 -1.58 -35.71
CA LYS A 136 -8.03 -3.03 -35.89
C LYS A 136 -9.50 -3.45 -35.94
N GLU A 137 -9.82 -4.32 -36.89
CA GLU A 137 -11.14 -4.96 -36.97
C GLU A 137 -11.42 -5.74 -35.67
N GLY A 138 -12.48 -5.36 -34.94
CA GLY A 138 -12.91 -6.01 -33.69
C GLY A 138 -12.64 -5.23 -32.40
N ASP A 139 -11.96 -4.09 -32.43
CA ASP A 139 -11.88 -3.21 -31.26
C ASP A 139 -13.25 -2.56 -30.96
N GLN A 140 -13.63 -2.51 -29.69
CA GLN A 140 -14.88 -1.87 -29.27
C GLN A 140 -14.82 -0.37 -29.54
N PRO A 141 -15.86 0.23 -30.15
CA PRO A 141 -15.88 1.66 -30.40
C PRO A 141 -15.95 2.44 -29.07
N VAL A 142 -15.23 3.57 -29.00
CA VAL A 142 -15.34 4.51 -27.89
C VAL A 142 -16.78 5.04 -27.85
N SER A 143 -17.39 5.06 -26.66
CA SER A 143 -18.75 5.54 -26.48
C SER A 143 -18.87 7.02 -26.89
N LEU A 144 -19.70 7.30 -27.89
CA LEU A 144 -19.99 8.65 -28.32
C LEU A 144 -21.15 9.22 -27.51
N VAL A 145 -20.90 10.30 -26.76
CA VAL A 145 -21.96 11.09 -26.13
C VAL A 145 -22.55 12.01 -27.19
N THR A 146 -23.83 11.81 -27.53
CA THR A 146 -24.55 12.64 -28.52
C THR A 146 -25.12 13.92 -27.93
N ASP A 147 -25.23 13.98 -26.60
CA ASP A 147 -25.69 15.16 -25.90
C ASP A 147 -24.66 16.29 -26.04
N THR A 148 -25.11 17.49 -26.39
CA THR A 148 -24.21 18.64 -26.61
C THR A 148 -23.73 19.28 -25.30
N THR A 149 -24.08 18.71 -24.14
CA THR A 149 -23.76 19.25 -22.82
C THR A 149 -22.49 18.63 -22.26
N ILE A 150 -21.42 19.43 -22.13
CA ILE A 150 -20.13 19.01 -21.56
C ILE A 150 -19.97 19.64 -20.17
N SER A 151 -20.24 18.87 -19.11
CA SER A 151 -20.02 19.31 -17.73
C SER A 151 -18.54 19.27 -17.37
N HIS A 152 -17.98 20.40 -16.97
CA HIS A 152 -16.59 20.52 -16.49
C HIS A 152 -16.54 21.30 -15.18
N CYS A 153 -15.51 21.06 -14.37
CA CYS A 153 -15.29 21.82 -13.15
C CYS A 153 -14.88 23.26 -13.49
N ARG A 154 -15.49 24.26 -12.84
CA ARG A 154 -15.15 25.68 -13.08
C ARG A 154 -13.73 26.05 -12.63
N HIS A 155 -13.15 25.30 -11.69
CA HIS A 155 -11.85 25.59 -11.12
C HIS A 155 -10.69 24.97 -11.91
N CYS A 156 -10.75 23.65 -12.17
CA CYS A 156 -9.67 22.92 -12.83
C CYS A 156 -9.85 22.72 -14.33
N ARG A 157 -11.04 23.00 -14.88
CA ARG A 157 -11.47 22.57 -16.23
C ARG A 157 -11.30 21.05 -16.41
#